data_AF-A0A3D1E146-F1
#
_entry.id   AF-A0A3D1E146-F1
#
_cell.length_a   1.000
_cell.length_b   1.000
_cell.length_c   1.000
_cell.angle_alpha   90.00
_cell.angle_beta   90.00
_cell.angle_gamma   90.00
#
_symmetry.space_group_name_H-M   'P 1'
#
loop_
_entity.id
_entity.type
_entity.pdbx_description
1 polymer ?
#
loop_
_entity_poly.entity_id
_entity_poly.type
_entity_poly.pdbx_seq_one_letter_code
_entity_poly.pdbx_strand_id
1 'polypeptide(L)'
;WLEGAAAAIGGGLSSAYLGRSSFGRIDTDQLNLGLMYLMFGLVMMSARSRTMLTTLFWCIAAGTTASIFMAWYGKPELIWMAMAAYFWLLIVLQRNVRTTALCLALFYAFAPVTLPNPFESIYVQTHISDGDFLFPNTIDTITEVARVSVTEILVRAAGSVEMGLVCLIGLALWAARHPVMAIAYGPLAAFALLNFLIGNRAIFYSAPIFWFGAAFLMTSAARFVTEAMSSQPDTVTQARAINSPASIAAATLSLVFAWVNVPSDYVPRPSFPKPVLEGLVKLENIATSEASVVATWWDYGYASLFLNKLPTLHDGGSQTGPATHFFAQALLMSNQLKTVQTLQFLTRQGADGIQQYNSKAALFHDVNQPADGNVPDIYLVLTGQMDGWISTISQLGNWDIETGKPIRLPDNNGASHVEYFGLGCNYRSFPSAITCGNVNFDFDRGLMNDAPAVTGWTHANSGVAQNVRRYDDDAPFGVQTLQINNRLTSQLMHRQLYDSSYNKLFHLGLIEAPGVTLVYDDYPHIRIYKIAGQE
;
A
#
# COMPACT_ATOMS: atom_id res chain seq x y z
N TRP A 1 4.46 26.79 22.41
CA TRP A 1 4.02 27.20 21.06
C TRP A 1 5.16 27.01 20.07
N LEU A 2 6.37 27.48 20.40
CA LEU A 2 7.56 27.26 19.59
C LEU A 2 7.88 25.78 19.36
N GLU A 3 7.77 24.96 20.40
CA GLU A 3 8.04 23.51 20.31
C GLU A 3 7.08 22.82 19.33
N GLY A 4 5.80 23.23 19.35
CA GLY A 4 4.78 22.72 18.43
C GLY A 4 4.99 23.18 16.98
N ALA A 5 5.44 24.43 16.76
CA ALA A 5 5.75 24.93 15.43
C ALA A 5 6.95 24.18 14.82
N ALA A 6 8.01 23.99 15.60
CA ALA A 6 9.17 23.20 15.19
C ALA A 6 8.79 21.73 14.91
N ALA A 7 7.95 21.14 15.76
CA ALA A 7 7.40 19.80 15.56
C ALA A 7 6.60 19.68 14.25
N ALA A 8 5.78 20.69 13.94
CA ALA A 8 4.99 20.73 12.72
C ALA A 8 5.86 20.82 11.46
N ILE A 9 6.92 21.63 11.49
CA ILE A 9 7.86 21.75 10.36
C ILE A 9 8.62 20.44 10.17
N GLY A 10 9.25 19.91 11.23
CA GLY A 10 10.04 18.69 11.13
C GLY A 10 9.19 17.46 10.79
N GLY A 11 8.06 17.28 11.48
CA GLY A 11 7.13 16.18 11.21
C GLY A 11 6.47 16.30 9.83
N GLY A 12 6.03 17.50 9.46
CA GLY A 12 5.37 17.78 8.18
C GLY A 12 6.30 17.73 6.96
N LEU A 13 7.62 17.81 7.16
CA LEU A 13 8.62 17.65 6.09
C LEU A 13 9.39 16.32 6.19
N SER A 14 9.02 15.44 7.13
CA SER A 14 9.60 14.11 7.21
C SER A 14 9.23 13.26 5.99
N SER A 15 10.09 12.32 5.60
CA SER A 15 9.79 11.42 4.48
C SER A 15 8.59 10.51 4.78
N ALA A 16 8.36 10.16 6.05
CA ALA A 16 7.16 9.45 6.50
C ALA A 16 5.85 10.20 6.18
N TYR A 17 5.86 11.53 6.26
CA TYR A 17 4.71 12.36 5.92
C TYR A 17 4.64 12.70 4.43
N LEU A 18 5.75 13.20 3.87
CA LEU A 18 5.83 13.63 2.46
C LEU A 18 5.48 12.50 1.49
N GLY A 19 5.87 11.25 1.78
CA GLY A 19 5.51 10.09 0.95
C GLY A 19 3.99 9.88 0.81
N ARG A 20 3.18 10.43 1.72
CA ARG A 20 1.73 10.22 1.81
C ARG A 20 0.90 11.48 1.61
N SER A 21 1.53 12.65 1.66
CA SER A 21 0.84 13.94 1.54
C SER A 21 1.45 14.84 0.46
N SER A 22 2.38 14.34 -0.35
CA SER A 22 2.99 15.12 -1.43
C SER A 22 1.99 15.49 -2.52
N PHE A 23 2.34 16.49 -3.32
CA PHE A 23 1.58 16.86 -4.51
C PHE A 23 1.28 15.63 -5.39
N GLY A 24 0.03 15.51 -5.83
CA GLY A 24 -0.44 14.38 -6.64
C GLY A 24 -0.82 13.11 -5.86
N ARG A 25 -0.56 13.03 -4.56
CA ARG A 25 -1.04 11.93 -3.70
C ARG A 25 -2.45 12.24 -3.22
N ILE A 26 -3.46 11.72 -3.91
CA ILE A 26 -4.89 11.86 -3.55
C ILE A 26 -5.25 10.68 -2.65
N ASP A 27 -5.23 10.93 -1.33
CA ASP A 27 -5.53 9.93 -0.31
C ASP A 27 -6.03 10.63 0.96
N THR A 28 -6.61 9.87 1.87
CA THR A 28 -7.14 10.35 3.15
C THR A 28 -6.05 10.86 4.11
N ASP A 29 -4.79 10.48 3.89
CA ASP A 29 -3.65 10.84 4.74
C ASP A 29 -3.43 12.36 4.87
N GLN A 30 -3.82 13.15 3.86
CA GLN A 30 -3.58 14.60 3.80
C GLN A 30 -4.15 15.39 4.99
N LEU A 31 -5.34 15.01 5.49
CA LEU A 31 -5.98 15.65 6.65
C LEU A 31 -6.00 14.78 7.89
N ASN A 32 -5.88 13.46 7.74
CA ASN A 32 -5.95 12.49 8.83
C ASN A 32 -5.00 12.87 9.98
N LEU A 33 -3.71 13.08 9.70
CA LEU A 33 -2.73 13.42 10.73
C LEU A 33 -3.02 14.76 11.39
N GLY A 34 -3.35 15.78 10.61
CA GLY A 34 -3.66 17.12 11.09
C GLY A 34 -4.88 17.13 12.02
N LEU A 35 -5.98 16.49 11.60
CA LEU A 35 -7.20 16.36 12.39
C LEU A 35 -6.96 15.56 13.68
N MET A 36 -6.16 14.49 13.61
CA MET A 36 -5.81 13.70 14.78
C MET A 36 -5.04 14.54 15.81
N TYR A 37 -3.96 15.22 15.40
CA TYR A 37 -3.17 16.06 16.32
C TYR A 37 -3.95 17.29 16.81
N LEU A 38 -4.85 17.84 15.99
CA LEU A 38 -5.77 18.91 16.41
C LEU A 38 -6.71 18.41 17.51
N MET A 39 -7.35 17.26 17.32
CA MET A 39 -8.22 16.62 18.34
C MET A 39 -7.47 16.44 19.67
N PHE A 40 -6.26 15.88 19.61
CA PHE A 40 -5.36 15.68 20.75
C PHE A 40 -4.89 17.00 21.42
N GLY A 41 -4.74 18.06 20.63
CA GLY A 41 -4.48 19.41 21.14
C GLY A 41 -5.69 20.01 21.87
N LEU A 42 -6.89 19.87 21.29
CA LEU A 42 -8.13 20.43 21.83
C LEU A 42 -8.55 19.78 23.15
N VAL A 43 -8.41 18.45 23.29
CA VAL A 43 -8.68 17.76 24.56
C VAL A 43 -7.75 18.24 25.68
N MET A 44 -6.49 18.54 25.36
CA MET A 44 -5.55 19.11 26.32
C MET A 44 -5.86 20.56 26.68
N MET A 45 -6.25 21.38 25.70
CA MET A 45 -6.71 22.75 25.94
C MET A 45 -7.93 22.76 26.85
N SER A 46 -8.87 21.83 26.64
CA SER A 46 -10.02 21.64 27.52
C SER A 46 -9.57 21.24 28.93
N ALA A 47 -8.75 20.20 29.08
CA ALA A 47 -8.34 19.72 30.40
C ALA A 47 -7.49 20.72 31.21
N ARG A 48 -6.77 21.65 30.55
CA ARG A 48 -5.99 22.72 31.22
C ARG A 48 -6.80 23.98 31.51
N SER A 49 -8.02 24.08 31.00
CA SER A 49 -8.83 25.29 31.12
C SER A 49 -9.19 25.56 32.58
N ARG A 50 -9.21 26.84 32.96
CA ARG A 50 -9.47 27.24 34.36
C ARG A 50 -10.96 27.40 34.67
N THR A 51 -11.78 27.62 33.64
CA THR A 51 -13.21 27.87 33.81
C THR A 51 -14.02 26.76 33.14
N MET A 52 -15.20 26.48 33.69
CA MET A 52 -16.10 25.48 33.11
C MET A 52 -16.50 25.84 31.68
N LEU A 53 -16.79 27.12 31.41
CA LEU A 53 -17.15 27.58 30.06
C LEU A 53 -16.04 27.30 29.03
N THR A 54 -14.79 27.62 29.35
CA THR A 54 -13.65 27.37 28.43
C THR A 54 -13.37 25.87 28.28
N THR A 55 -13.50 25.11 29.36
CA THR A 55 -13.40 23.64 29.32
C THR A 55 -14.42 23.05 28.36
N LEU A 56 -15.69 23.47 28.47
CA LEU A 56 -16.79 23.00 27.62
C LEU A 56 -16.62 23.46 26.17
N PHE A 57 -16.19 24.69 25.92
CA PHE A 57 -15.92 25.18 24.57
C PHE A 57 -14.89 24.30 23.85
N TRP A 58 -13.75 24.03 24.49
CA TRP A 58 -12.72 23.17 23.90
C TRP A 58 -13.14 21.70 23.81
N CYS A 59 -13.99 21.23 24.73
CA CYS A 59 -14.60 19.90 24.66
C CYS A 59 -15.46 19.76 23.40
N ILE A 60 -16.35 20.73 23.14
CA ILE A 60 -17.20 20.76 21.95
C ILE A 60 -16.36 20.87 20.67
N ALA A 61 -15.31 21.69 20.68
CA ALA A 61 -14.38 21.78 19.56
C ALA A 61 -13.66 20.45 19.30
N ALA A 62 -13.22 19.75 20.35
CA ALA A 62 -12.59 18.44 20.24
C ALA A 62 -13.56 17.39 19.71
N GLY A 63 -14.79 17.34 20.23
CA GLY A 63 -15.85 16.44 19.77
C GLY A 63 -16.21 16.69 18.30
N THR A 64 -16.43 17.95 17.91
CA THR A 64 -16.67 18.33 16.51
C THR A 64 -15.53 17.92 15.59
N THR A 65 -14.28 18.11 16.04
CA THR A 65 -13.09 17.68 15.28
C THR A 65 -13.05 16.17 15.12
N ALA A 66 -13.42 15.41 16.15
CA ALA A 66 -13.54 13.96 16.09
C ALA A 66 -14.64 13.51 15.10
N SER A 67 -15.77 14.23 15.02
CA SER A 67 -16.81 13.95 14.01
C SER A 67 -16.30 14.20 12.59
N ILE A 68 -15.58 15.30 12.36
CA ILE A 68 -14.96 15.61 11.06
C ILE A 68 -13.92 14.54 10.70
N PHE A 69 -13.11 14.13 11.68
CA PHE A 69 -12.14 13.05 11.52
C PHE A 69 -12.82 11.73 11.12
N MET A 70 -13.93 11.37 11.79
CA MET A 70 -14.68 10.16 11.46
C MET A 70 -15.26 10.22 10.04
N ALA A 71 -15.79 11.37 9.63
CA ALA A 71 -16.28 11.56 8.27
C ALA A 71 -15.18 11.49 7.20
N TRP A 72 -13.95 11.89 7.54
CA TRP A 72 -12.82 11.92 6.60
C TRP A 72 -12.08 10.58 6.49
N TYR A 73 -11.78 9.94 7.63
CA TYR A 73 -10.91 8.75 7.69
C TYR A 73 -11.59 7.49 8.21
N GLY A 74 -12.71 7.62 8.92
CA GLY A 74 -13.53 6.48 9.33
C GLY A 74 -12.87 5.51 10.31
N LYS A 75 -11.95 5.96 11.17
CA LYS A 75 -11.25 5.11 12.15
C LYS A 75 -11.66 5.43 13.60
N PRO A 76 -12.64 4.71 14.18
CA PRO A 76 -13.11 4.97 15.54
C PRO A 76 -12.05 4.69 16.62
N GLU A 77 -11.08 3.82 16.36
CA GLU A 77 -9.99 3.47 17.28
C GLU A 77 -9.21 4.71 17.73
N LEU A 78 -8.95 5.63 16.79
CA LEU A 78 -8.17 6.84 17.03
C LEU A 78 -8.97 7.88 17.83
N ILE A 79 -10.29 7.88 17.69
CA ILE A 79 -11.20 8.71 18.50
C ILE A 79 -11.26 8.18 19.93
N TRP A 80 -11.39 6.86 20.11
CA TRP A 80 -11.33 6.23 21.44
C TRP A 80 -10.01 6.48 22.15
N MET A 81 -8.89 6.47 21.41
CA MET A 81 -7.59 6.81 21.96
C MET A 81 -7.55 8.25 22.48
N ALA A 82 -8.07 9.21 21.72
CA ALA A 82 -8.16 10.60 22.17
C ALA A 82 -9.11 10.76 23.37
N MET A 83 -10.23 10.02 23.39
CA MET A 83 -11.17 10.02 24.50
C MET A 83 -10.55 9.45 25.78
N ALA A 84 -9.75 8.38 25.69
CA ALA A 84 -9.00 7.81 26.81
C ALA A 84 -7.94 8.80 27.34
N ALA A 85 -7.20 9.45 26.44
CA ALA A 85 -6.28 10.52 26.80
C ALA A 85 -7.01 11.68 27.51
N TYR A 86 -8.19 12.05 27.02
CA TYR A 86 -8.99 13.12 27.58
C TYR A 86 -9.51 12.78 28.99
N PHE A 87 -10.03 11.58 29.19
CA PHE A 87 -10.43 11.06 30.51
C PHE A 87 -9.29 11.16 31.52
N TRP A 88 -8.10 10.67 31.15
CA TRP A 88 -6.91 10.73 31.98
C TRP A 88 -6.54 12.18 32.35
N LEU A 89 -6.50 13.07 31.36
CA LEU A 89 -6.17 14.47 31.57
C LEU A 89 -7.18 15.17 32.49
N LEU A 90 -8.48 14.91 32.33
CA LEU A 90 -9.53 15.50 33.17
C LEU A 90 -9.42 15.02 34.62
N ILE A 91 -9.23 13.73 34.86
CA ILE A 91 -9.09 13.19 36.22
C ILE A 91 -7.90 13.83 36.93
N VAL A 92 -6.76 13.92 36.26
CA VAL A 92 -5.52 14.36 36.90
C VAL A 92 -5.44 15.88 37.05
N LEU A 93 -5.88 16.64 36.03
CA LEU A 93 -5.75 18.09 35.97
C LEU A 93 -6.98 18.84 36.52
N GLN A 94 -8.20 18.40 36.22
CA GLN A 94 -9.42 19.06 36.72
C GLN A 94 -9.85 18.53 38.08
N ARG A 95 -9.61 17.23 38.36
CA ARG A 95 -9.95 16.55 39.63
C ARG A 95 -11.41 16.71 40.04
N ASN A 96 -12.30 16.90 39.07
CA ASN A 96 -13.73 17.08 39.28
C ASN A 96 -14.51 16.04 38.48
N VAL A 97 -15.14 15.11 39.20
CA VAL A 97 -15.88 13.98 38.59
C VAL A 97 -17.05 14.47 37.74
N ARG A 98 -17.75 15.54 38.16
CA ARG A 98 -18.89 16.09 37.41
C ARG A 98 -18.45 16.69 36.08
N THR A 99 -17.40 17.52 36.11
CA THR A 99 -16.81 18.08 34.88
C THR A 99 -16.30 16.97 33.97
N THR A 100 -15.67 15.96 34.54
CA THR A 100 -15.15 14.80 33.80
C THR A 100 -16.27 14.05 33.09
N ALA A 101 -17.32 13.67 33.81
CA ALA A 101 -18.47 12.97 33.25
C ALA A 101 -19.19 13.79 32.19
N LEU A 102 -19.42 15.09 32.45
CA LEU A 102 -20.07 15.99 31.50
C LEU A 102 -19.26 16.13 30.20
N CYS A 103 -17.95 16.35 30.30
CA CYS A 103 -17.09 16.52 29.13
C CYS A 103 -16.98 15.23 28.30
N LEU A 104 -16.92 14.06 28.93
CA LEU A 104 -16.88 12.79 28.20
C LEU A 104 -18.21 12.49 27.52
N ALA A 105 -19.33 12.76 28.20
CA ALA A 105 -20.66 12.64 27.61
C ALA A 105 -20.83 13.59 26.42
N LEU A 106 -20.38 14.85 26.55
CA LEU A 106 -20.43 15.82 25.45
C LEU A 106 -19.51 15.42 24.29
N PHE A 107 -18.26 15.03 24.56
CA PHE A 107 -17.35 14.58 23.52
C PHE A 107 -17.96 13.42 22.71
N TYR A 108 -18.50 12.42 23.39
CA TYR A 108 -19.17 11.28 22.76
C TYR A 108 -20.46 11.70 22.02
N ALA A 109 -21.25 12.63 22.56
CA ALA A 109 -22.45 13.11 21.90
C ALA A 109 -22.16 13.81 20.56
N PHE A 110 -21.02 14.49 20.44
CA PHE A 110 -20.59 15.10 19.18
C PHE A 110 -19.98 14.08 18.22
N ALA A 111 -19.22 13.10 18.72
CA ALA A 111 -18.59 12.06 17.91
C ALA A 111 -19.00 10.66 18.39
N PRO A 112 -20.26 10.25 18.15
CA PRO A 112 -20.73 8.93 18.53
C PRO A 112 -20.03 7.90 17.63
N VAL A 113 -19.20 7.07 18.25
CA VAL A 113 -18.45 6.01 17.57
C VAL A 113 -18.76 4.66 18.19
N THR A 114 -18.77 3.62 17.36
CA THR A 114 -18.88 2.24 17.82
C THR A 114 -17.65 1.86 18.64
N LEU A 115 -17.82 0.93 19.57
CA LEU A 115 -16.68 0.35 20.26
C LEU A 115 -15.81 -0.38 19.22
N PRO A 116 -14.48 -0.19 19.24
CA PRO A 116 -13.64 -0.86 18.28
C PRO A 116 -13.72 -2.35 18.51
N ASN A 117 -14.10 -3.10 17.48
CA ASN A 117 -14.01 -4.55 17.51
C ASN A 117 -12.60 -4.95 17.03
N PRO A 118 -11.70 -5.37 17.93
CA PRO A 118 -10.33 -5.73 17.54
C PRO A 118 -10.30 -6.91 16.55
N PHE A 119 -11.39 -7.68 16.46
CA PHE A 119 -11.56 -8.80 15.54
C PHE A 119 -12.08 -8.40 14.14
N GLU A 120 -12.55 -7.16 13.95
CA GLU A 120 -12.97 -6.62 12.63
C GLU A 120 -11.85 -5.89 11.88
N SER A 121 -10.69 -5.71 12.51
CA SER A 121 -9.53 -5.13 11.84
C SER A 121 -9.13 -6.02 10.66
N ILE A 122 -8.96 -5.46 9.46
CA ILE A 122 -8.39 -6.15 8.28
C ILE A 122 -7.06 -6.85 8.63
N TYR A 123 -6.31 -6.33 9.60
CA TYR A 123 -5.05 -6.90 10.08
C TYR A 123 -5.22 -8.16 10.95
N VAL A 124 -6.44 -8.47 11.42
CA VAL A 124 -6.77 -9.57 12.33
C VAL A 124 -7.80 -10.53 11.70
N GLN A 125 -8.75 -10.04 10.89
CA GLN A 125 -9.73 -10.85 10.15
C GLN A 125 -9.10 -11.86 9.19
N THR A 126 -7.85 -11.64 8.77
CA THR A 126 -7.11 -12.57 7.91
C THR A 126 -6.80 -13.93 8.57
N HIS A 127 -7.12 -14.09 9.86
CA HIS A 127 -7.07 -15.36 10.58
C HIS A 127 -8.43 -15.88 11.04
N ILE A 128 -9.51 -15.15 10.77
CA ILE A 128 -10.87 -15.47 11.22
C ILE A 128 -11.83 -15.19 10.06
N SER A 129 -11.85 -16.09 9.07
CA SER A 129 -12.96 -16.13 8.11
C SER A 129 -13.97 -17.17 8.59
N ASP A 130 -15.22 -16.73 8.82
CA ASP A 130 -16.39 -17.60 9.08
C ASP A 130 -16.91 -18.27 7.78
N GLY A 131 -15.98 -18.79 6.97
CA GLY A 131 -16.28 -19.56 5.77
C GLY A 131 -15.25 -20.67 5.58
N ASP A 132 -15.63 -21.76 4.91
CA ASP A 132 -14.80 -22.95 4.73
C ASP A 132 -13.51 -22.69 3.90
N PHE A 133 -13.42 -21.54 3.21
CA PHE A 133 -12.25 -21.16 2.40
C PHE A 133 -11.34 -20.12 3.06
N LEU A 134 -10.05 -20.42 3.03
CA LEU A 134 -8.94 -19.61 3.52
C LEU A 134 -8.20 -18.94 2.35
N PHE A 135 -8.59 -17.72 1.99
CA PHE A 135 -7.96 -16.98 0.90
C PHE A 135 -6.59 -16.39 1.28
N PRO A 136 -5.66 -16.22 0.31
CA PRO A 136 -4.34 -15.69 0.59
C PRO A 136 -4.44 -14.21 0.99
N ASN A 137 -3.71 -13.85 2.05
CA ASN A 137 -3.68 -12.49 2.52
C ASN A 137 -2.79 -11.61 1.62
N THR A 138 -3.35 -10.54 1.05
CA THR A 138 -2.59 -9.57 0.26
C THR A 138 -1.82 -8.57 1.12
N ILE A 139 -2.05 -8.51 2.44
CA ILE A 139 -1.37 -7.57 3.35
C ILE A 139 0.15 -7.73 3.32
N ASP A 140 0.68 -8.95 3.19
CA ASP A 140 2.13 -9.19 3.09
C ASP A 140 2.73 -8.69 1.76
N THR A 141 1.87 -8.41 0.77
CA THR A 141 2.24 -7.95 -0.58
C THR A 141 2.08 -6.43 -0.74
N ILE A 142 1.38 -5.77 0.20
CA ILE A 142 1.20 -4.31 0.19
C ILE A 142 2.48 -3.65 0.71
N THR A 143 3.14 -2.88 -0.15
CA THR A 143 4.38 -2.15 0.16
C THR A 143 4.25 -1.22 1.37
N GLU A 144 3.04 -0.72 1.64
CA GLU A 144 2.71 0.14 2.79
C GLU A 144 2.67 -0.58 4.14
N VAL A 145 2.63 -1.92 4.16
CA VAL A 145 2.58 -2.76 5.39
C VAL A 145 3.92 -3.47 5.67
N ALA A 146 4.91 -3.33 4.78
CA ALA A 146 6.23 -3.92 4.98
C ALA A 146 6.86 -3.50 6.33
N ARG A 147 7.40 -4.49 7.06
CA ARG A 147 8.12 -4.23 8.32
C ARG A 147 9.44 -3.57 8.03
N VAL A 148 9.76 -2.57 8.83
CA VAL A 148 10.95 -1.74 8.63
C VAL A 148 11.82 -1.72 9.87
N SER A 149 13.15 -1.74 9.67
CA SER A 149 14.14 -1.76 10.75
C SER A 149 14.06 -0.49 11.60
N VAL A 150 14.51 -0.56 12.85
CA VAL A 150 14.54 0.61 13.76
C VAL A 150 15.31 1.77 13.13
N THR A 151 16.43 1.48 12.46
CA THR A 151 17.22 2.49 11.74
C THR A 151 16.39 3.23 10.71
N GLU A 152 15.66 2.49 9.89
CA GLU A 152 14.83 3.07 8.82
C GLU A 152 13.58 3.76 9.39
N ILE A 153 13.05 3.36 10.55
CA ILE A 153 12.02 4.15 11.28
C ILE A 153 12.56 5.53 11.63
N LEU A 154 13.79 5.61 12.17
CA LEU A 154 14.42 6.87 12.54
C LEU A 154 14.70 7.74 11.32
N VAL A 155 15.25 7.16 10.24
CA VAL A 155 15.47 7.88 8.98
C VAL A 155 14.16 8.38 8.38
N ARG A 156 13.09 7.58 8.41
CA ARG A 156 11.79 8.01 7.85
C ARG A 156 11.10 9.10 8.67
N ALA A 157 11.17 9.00 9.99
CA ALA A 157 10.53 9.96 10.87
C ALA A 157 11.33 11.27 10.99
N ALA A 158 12.67 11.20 11.00
CA ALA A 158 13.54 12.30 11.38
C ALA A 158 14.62 12.67 10.33
N GLY A 159 14.69 11.96 9.20
CA GLY A 159 15.65 12.21 8.11
C GLY A 159 17.02 11.54 8.30
N SER A 160 17.44 11.32 9.54
CA SER A 160 18.69 10.64 9.89
C SER A 160 18.57 9.89 11.22
N VAL A 161 19.50 8.96 11.47
CA VAL A 161 19.54 8.20 12.72
C VAL A 161 19.90 9.12 13.88
N GLU A 162 20.85 10.03 13.67
CA GLU A 162 21.33 11.01 14.61
C GLU A 162 20.19 11.94 15.05
N MET A 163 19.44 12.48 14.09
CA MET A 163 18.30 13.32 14.41
C MET A 163 17.18 12.52 15.09
N GLY A 164 16.99 11.26 14.69
CA GLY A 164 16.09 10.33 15.37
C GLY A 164 16.45 10.15 16.86
N LEU A 165 17.74 10.05 17.19
CA LEU A 165 18.20 9.98 18.59
C LEU A 165 17.95 11.29 19.34
N VAL A 166 18.17 12.45 18.70
CA VAL A 166 17.83 13.78 19.28
C VAL A 166 16.34 13.86 19.60
N CYS A 167 15.47 13.41 18.69
CA CYS A 167 14.03 13.30 18.90
C CYS A 167 13.70 12.43 20.13
N LEU A 168 14.28 11.22 20.21
CA LEU A 168 14.02 10.27 21.30
C LEU A 168 14.50 10.78 22.66
N ILE A 169 15.72 11.31 22.74
CA ILE A 169 16.27 11.85 23.99
C ILE A 169 15.42 13.02 24.47
N GLY A 170 15.06 13.93 23.56
CA GLY A 170 14.21 15.06 23.87
C GLY A 170 12.82 14.64 24.35
N LEU A 171 12.22 13.64 23.71
CA LEU A 171 10.93 13.09 24.11
C LEU A 171 11.01 12.42 25.48
N ALA A 172 12.08 11.68 25.78
CA ALA A 172 12.31 11.06 27.08
C ALA A 172 12.46 12.10 28.20
N LEU A 173 13.24 13.16 27.97
CA LEU A 173 13.40 14.27 28.91
C LEU A 173 12.09 15.03 29.13
N TRP A 174 11.33 15.27 28.06
CA TRP A 174 9.99 15.85 28.17
C TRP A 174 9.06 14.96 29.00
N ALA A 175 9.06 13.66 28.74
CA ALA A 175 8.20 12.70 29.43
C ALA A 175 8.53 12.63 30.92
N ALA A 176 9.81 12.62 31.28
CA ALA A 176 10.27 12.69 32.67
C ALA A 176 9.82 13.99 33.36
N ARG A 177 9.80 15.11 32.64
CA ARG A 177 9.40 16.42 33.17
C ARG A 177 7.89 16.61 33.26
N HIS A 178 7.12 15.95 32.40
CA HIS A 178 5.67 16.10 32.23
C HIS A 178 4.93 14.74 32.16
N PRO A 179 5.02 13.89 33.20
CA PRO A 179 4.55 12.51 33.16
C PRO A 179 3.05 12.38 32.86
N VAL A 180 2.23 13.31 33.36
CA VAL A 180 0.78 13.33 33.12
C VAL A 180 0.46 13.48 31.62
N MET A 181 1.18 14.37 30.93
CA MET A 181 1.01 14.59 29.49
C MET A 181 1.61 13.43 28.70
N ALA A 182 2.74 12.90 29.17
CA ALA A 182 3.39 11.74 28.55
C ALA A 182 2.49 10.50 28.52
N ILE A 183 1.69 10.27 29.57
CA ILE A 183 0.72 9.17 29.58
C ILE A 183 -0.40 9.43 28.55
N ALA A 184 -0.90 10.67 28.45
CA ALA A 184 -1.97 11.02 27.51
C ALA A 184 -1.54 10.89 26.04
N TYR A 185 -0.31 11.34 25.72
CA TYR A 185 0.22 11.36 24.35
C TYR A 185 1.12 10.18 24.02
N GLY A 186 1.47 9.35 25.01
CA GLY A 186 2.30 8.15 24.85
C GLY A 186 1.83 7.23 23.71
N PRO A 187 0.51 7.00 23.53
CA PRO A 187 0.02 6.25 22.38
C PRO A 187 0.43 6.81 21.02
N LEU A 188 0.51 8.15 20.85
CA LEU A 188 0.98 8.79 19.61
C LEU A 188 2.45 8.45 19.30
N ALA A 189 3.28 8.31 20.33
CA ALA A 189 4.67 7.89 20.20
C ALA A 189 4.80 6.37 20.02
N ALA A 190 3.92 5.60 20.66
CA ALA A 190 3.89 4.14 20.58
C ALA A 190 3.46 3.61 19.21
N PHE A 191 2.78 4.41 18.37
CA PHE A 191 2.50 4.04 16.97
C PHE A 191 3.77 3.65 16.19
N ALA A 192 4.90 4.32 16.40
CA ALA A 192 6.17 3.93 15.79
C ALA A 192 6.59 2.50 16.16
N LEU A 193 6.26 2.04 17.37
CA LEU A 193 6.52 0.67 17.83
C LEU A 193 5.48 -0.32 17.26
N LEU A 194 4.26 0.14 16.97
CA LEU A 194 3.25 -0.66 16.26
C LEU A 194 3.62 -0.92 14.79
N ASN A 195 4.68 -0.30 14.26
CA ASN A 195 5.26 -0.65 12.95
C ASN A 195 5.57 -2.15 12.82
N PHE A 196 5.98 -2.81 13.92
CA PHE A 196 6.26 -4.25 13.89
C PHE A 196 5.01 -5.13 13.72
N LEU A 197 3.82 -4.57 13.98
CA LEU A 197 2.53 -5.26 13.92
C LEU A 197 1.68 -4.83 12.71
N ILE A 198 1.73 -3.55 12.32
CA ILE A 198 0.81 -2.93 11.36
C ILE A 198 1.58 -2.31 10.16
N GLY A 199 2.90 -2.40 10.15
CA GLY A 199 3.77 -1.95 9.06
C GLY A 199 4.02 -0.44 9.02
N ASN A 200 4.66 -0.01 7.92
CA ASN A 200 5.18 1.35 7.73
C ASN A 200 4.21 2.49 7.99
N ARG A 201 2.90 2.25 7.81
CA ARG A 201 1.88 3.26 8.06
C ARG A 201 1.89 3.83 9.47
N ALA A 202 2.41 3.08 10.45
CA ALA A 202 2.38 3.51 11.84
C ALA A 202 3.39 4.63 12.13
N ILE A 203 4.49 4.70 11.37
CA ILE A 203 5.54 5.72 11.54
C ILE A 203 4.98 7.13 11.24
N PHE A 204 4.10 7.23 10.24
CA PHE A 204 3.41 8.46 9.85
C PHE A 204 2.72 9.16 11.04
N TYR A 205 2.05 8.40 11.91
CA TYR A 205 1.34 8.95 13.07
C TYR A 205 2.28 9.46 14.17
N SER A 206 3.50 8.92 14.26
CA SER A 206 4.47 9.28 15.30
C SER A 206 5.46 10.38 14.88
N ALA A 207 5.57 10.70 13.59
CA ALA A 207 6.55 11.68 13.12
C ALA A 207 6.43 13.05 13.83
N PRO A 208 5.24 13.66 14.01
CA PRO A 208 5.15 14.95 14.70
C PRO A 208 5.55 14.89 16.18
N ILE A 209 5.18 13.83 16.92
CA ILE A 209 5.56 13.71 18.35
C ILE A 209 7.06 13.40 18.52
N PHE A 210 7.68 12.71 17.56
CA PHE A 210 9.14 12.57 17.51
C PHE A 210 9.83 13.93 17.40
N TRP A 211 9.42 14.74 16.41
CA TRP A 211 9.97 16.08 16.22
C TRP A 211 9.64 17.04 17.36
N PHE A 212 8.53 16.84 18.06
CA PHE A 212 8.24 17.54 19.32
C PHE A 212 9.30 17.26 20.39
N GLY A 213 9.79 16.02 20.48
CA GLY A 213 10.91 15.68 21.35
C GLY A 213 12.17 16.49 21.04
N ALA A 214 12.59 16.53 19.78
CA ALA A 214 13.73 17.34 19.36
C ALA A 214 13.51 18.83 19.64
N ALA A 215 12.33 19.35 19.35
CA ALA A 215 11.97 20.74 19.61
C ALA A 215 12.05 21.08 21.11
N PHE A 216 11.57 20.19 21.99
CA PHE A 216 11.69 20.34 23.44
C PHE A 216 13.15 20.37 23.88
N LEU A 217 14.00 19.48 23.34
CA LEU A 217 15.42 19.44 23.68
C LEU A 217 16.15 20.70 23.22
N MET A 218 15.95 21.11 21.97
CA MET A 218 16.59 22.30 21.40
C MET A 218 16.17 23.59 22.12
N THR A 219 14.87 23.74 22.43
CA THR A 219 14.38 24.90 23.19
C THR A 219 14.90 24.92 24.63
N SER A 220 14.98 23.76 25.28
CA SER A 220 15.55 23.65 26.62
C SER A 220 17.05 23.96 26.65
N ALA A 221 17.80 23.43 25.68
CA ALA A 221 19.23 23.70 25.52
C ALA A 221 19.50 25.18 25.22
N ALA A 222 18.73 25.80 24.32
CA ALA A 222 18.87 27.22 23.99
C ALA A 222 18.59 28.12 25.21
N ARG A 223 17.57 27.79 26.01
CA ARG A 223 17.28 28.50 27.27
C ARG A 223 18.45 28.38 28.24
N PHE A 224 18.94 27.15 28.45
CA PHE A 224 20.08 26.89 29.33
C PHE A 224 21.33 27.67 28.93
N VAL A 225 21.69 27.68 27.63
CA VAL A 225 22.85 28.44 27.12
C VAL A 225 22.65 29.94 27.30
N THR A 226 21.47 30.47 26.98
CA THR A 226 21.19 31.92 27.09
C THR A 226 21.26 32.38 28.54
N GLU A 227 20.77 31.55 29.47
CA GLU A 227 20.85 31.81 30.91
C GLU A 227 22.30 31.73 31.41
N ALA A 228 23.06 30.71 31.02
CA ALA A 228 24.48 30.57 31.38
C ALA A 228 25.37 31.71 30.86
N MET A 229 25.01 32.34 29.74
CA MET A 229 25.71 33.50 29.19
C MET A 229 25.27 34.84 29.81
N SER A 230 24.17 34.86 30.58
CA SER A 230 23.67 36.08 31.21
C SER A 230 24.36 36.29 32.56
N SER A 231 25.19 37.33 32.67
CA SER A 231 26.07 37.57 33.82
C SER A 231 25.47 38.42 34.96
N GLN A 232 24.14 38.50 35.09
CA GLN A 232 23.49 39.35 36.12
C GLN A 232 22.40 38.62 36.92
N PRO A 233 22.21 38.96 38.21
CA PRO A 233 21.23 38.30 39.08
C PRO A 233 19.79 38.78 38.85
N ASP A 234 18.90 37.81 38.66
CA ASP A 234 17.45 37.75 38.90
C ASP A 234 16.66 39.07 39.05
N THR A 235 16.13 39.57 37.94
CA THR A 235 14.91 40.40 37.96
C THR A 235 13.86 39.90 36.96
N VAL A 236 12.58 40.00 37.35
CA VAL A 236 11.40 39.52 36.57
C VAL A 236 11.32 40.16 35.17
N THR A 237 11.87 41.35 34.99
CA THR A 237 12.02 42.05 33.70
C THR A 237 13.01 41.37 32.76
N GLN A 238 14.03 40.68 33.28
CA GLN A 238 15.04 39.96 32.50
C GLN A 238 14.55 38.58 32.04
N ALA A 239 13.63 37.94 32.77
CA ALA A 239 12.98 36.70 32.32
C ALA A 239 12.24 36.90 30.98
N ARG A 240 11.69 38.08 30.69
CA ARG A 240 11.14 38.41 29.36
C ARG A 240 12.23 38.73 28.33
N ALA A 241 13.36 39.31 28.75
CA ALA A 241 14.49 39.68 27.89
C ALA A 241 15.40 38.50 27.49
N ILE A 242 15.49 37.44 28.30
CA ILE A 242 16.20 36.18 28.02
C ILE A 242 15.32 35.25 27.16
N ASN A 243 13.99 35.30 27.35
CA ASN A 243 13.06 34.45 26.63
C ASN A 243 12.94 34.79 25.14
N SER A 244 13.13 36.05 24.71
CA SER A 244 13.05 36.40 23.28
C SER A 244 14.26 35.94 22.45
N PRO A 245 15.54 36.20 22.83
CA PRO A 245 16.70 35.67 22.10
C PRO A 245 16.79 34.14 22.14
N ALA A 246 16.52 33.52 23.30
CA ALA A 246 16.53 32.06 23.43
C ALA A 246 15.45 31.40 22.54
N SER A 247 14.26 32.01 22.45
CA SER A 247 13.19 31.52 21.58
C SER A 247 13.53 31.71 20.10
N ILE A 248 14.15 32.83 19.72
CA ILE A 248 14.60 33.06 18.33
C ILE A 248 15.71 32.06 17.98
N ALA A 249 16.71 31.89 18.83
CA ALA A 249 17.81 30.93 18.62
C ALA A 249 17.28 29.51 18.49
N ALA A 250 16.35 29.08 19.36
CA ALA A 250 15.74 27.77 19.28
C ALA A 250 14.87 27.61 18.03
N ALA A 251 14.14 28.64 17.60
CA ALA A 251 13.37 28.64 16.36
C ALA A 251 14.27 28.46 15.14
N THR A 252 15.33 29.26 15.05
CA THR A 252 16.31 29.21 13.96
C THR A 252 17.01 27.86 13.93
N LEU A 253 17.46 27.35 15.07
CA LEU A 253 18.12 26.05 15.18
C LEU A 253 17.18 24.92 14.72
N SER A 254 15.91 24.95 15.18
CA SER A 254 14.90 23.97 14.78
C SER A 254 14.62 24.01 13.29
N LEU A 255 14.55 25.21 12.68
CA LEU A 255 14.37 25.38 11.24
C LEU A 255 15.56 24.85 10.43
N VAL A 256 16.79 25.14 10.86
CA VAL A 256 18.02 24.65 10.22
C VAL A 256 18.09 23.13 10.28
N PHE A 257 17.85 22.55 11.46
CA PHE A 257 17.87 21.08 11.60
C PHE A 257 16.74 20.41 10.84
N ALA A 258 15.53 20.99 10.84
CA ALA A 258 14.45 20.49 10.01
C ALA A 258 14.88 20.49 8.54
N TRP A 259 15.34 21.63 8.02
CA TRP A 259 15.77 21.80 6.63
C TRP A 259 16.84 20.79 6.20
N VAL A 260 17.90 20.60 7.00
CA VAL A 260 19.00 19.67 6.68
C VAL A 260 18.55 18.21 6.67
N ASN A 261 17.47 17.88 7.38
CA ASN A 261 16.92 16.52 7.45
C ASN A 261 15.68 16.31 6.55
N VAL A 262 15.28 17.30 5.75
CA VAL A 262 14.22 17.13 4.74
C VAL A 262 14.77 16.35 3.55
N PRO A 263 14.03 15.39 2.97
CA PRO A 263 14.38 14.75 1.71
C PRO A 263 14.21 15.74 0.54
N SER A 264 15.18 16.63 0.33
CA SER A 264 15.12 17.72 -0.65
C SER A 264 15.07 17.27 -2.12
N ASP A 265 15.44 16.03 -2.38
CA ASP A 265 15.46 15.38 -3.70
C ASP A 265 14.19 14.54 -3.98
N TYR A 266 13.25 14.49 -3.04
CA TYR A 266 12.01 13.74 -3.22
C TYR A 266 11.08 14.41 -4.22
N VAL A 267 10.95 13.79 -5.39
CA VAL A 267 9.99 14.17 -6.43
C VAL A 267 9.00 13.01 -6.63
N PRO A 268 7.71 13.18 -6.28
CA PRO A 268 6.73 12.12 -6.46
C PRO A 268 6.59 11.81 -7.95
N ARG A 269 6.57 10.52 -8.30
CA ARG A 269 6.32 10.05 -9.66
C ARG A 269 4.88 9.54 -9.76
N PRO A 270 4.21 9.68 -10.92
CA PRO A 270 2.92 9.04 -11.15
C PRO A 270 3.00 7.54 -10.89
N SER A 271 1.97 6.96 -10.24
CA SER A 271 1.94 5.52 -9.94
C SER A 271 1.98 4.65 -11.21
N PHE A 272 1.40 5.16 -12.30
CA PHE A 272 1.26 4.44 -13.56
C PHE A 272 1.88 5.22 -14.74
N PRO A 273 2.52 4.53 -15.70
CA PRO A 273 3.02 5.14 -16.91
C PRO A 273 1.92 5.80 -17.72
N LYS A 274 2.24 6.94 -18.34
CA LYS A 274 1.33 7.69 -19.21
C LYS A 274 0.66 6.81 -20.29
N PRO A 275 1.36 5.94 -21.04
CA PRO A 275 0.71 5.12 -22.07
C PRO A 275 -0.37 4.17 -21.52
N VAL A 276 -0.19 3.66 -20.30
CA VAL A 276 -1.17 2.81 -19.62
C VAL A 276 -2.44 3.62 -19.31
N LEU A 277 -2.28 4.82 -18.76
CA LEU A 277 -3.41 5.72 -18.47
C LEU A 277 -4.16 6.12 -19.75
N GLU A 278 -3.44 6.42 -20.83
CA GLU A 278 -4.05 6.73 -22.13
C GLU A 278 -4.83 5.53 -22.70
N GLY A 279 -4.34 4.31 -22.52
CA GLY A 279 -5.07 3.09 -22.86
C GLY A 279 -6.34 2.90 -22.02
N LEU A 280 -6.28 3.15 -20.72
CA LEU A 280 -7.47 3.08 -19.84
C LEU A 280 -8.53 4.12 -20.20
N VAL A 281 -8.14 5.34 -20.60
CA VAL A 281 -9.07 6.38 -21.09
C VAL A 281 -9.79 5.93 -22.37
N LYS A 282 -9.09 5.21 -23.27
CA LYS A 282 -9.70 4.74 -24.52
C LYS A 282 -10.87 3.76 -24.29
N LEU A 283 -10.92 3.08 -23.15
CA LEU A 283 -12.03 2.19 -22.80
C LEU A 283 -13.39 2.89 -22.81
N GLU A 284 -13.48 4.18 -22.45
CA GLU A 284 -14.75 4.93 -22.49
C GLU A 284 -15.38 4.93 -23.90
N ASN A 285 -14.55 4.89 -24.95
CA ASN A 285 -15.01 4.88 -26.34
C ASN A 285 -15.03 3.47 -26.97
N ILE A 286 -14.26 2.52 -26.42
CA ILE A 286 -14.20 1.14 -26.90
C ILE A 286 -15.33 0.29 -26.30
N ALA A 287 -15.77 0.62 -25.09
CA ALA A 287 -16.83 -0.09 -24.39
C ALA A 287 -18.16 0.04 -25.12
N THR A 288 -18.78 -1.10 -25.41
CA THR A 288 -20.07 -1.17 -26.12
C THR A 288 -21.27 -1.02 -25.19
N SER A 289 -21.07 -1.10 -23.88
CA SER A 289 -22.12 -0.99 -22.86
C SER A 289 -21.56 -0.47 -21.55
N GLU A 290 -22.33 0.34 -20.81
CA GLU A 290 -22.00 0.74 -19.42
C GLU A 290 -22.02 -0.45 -18.45
N ALA A 291 -22.66 -1.56 -18.82
CA ALA A 291 -22.63 -2.81 -18.04
C ALA A 291 -21.31 -3.58 -18.20
N SER A 292 -20.44 -3.17 -19.14
CA SER A 292 -19.17 -3.87 -19.39
C SER A 292 -18.26 -3.80 -18.17
N VAL A 293 -17.46 -4.84 -17.95
CA VAL A 293 -16.56 -4.94 -16.79
C VAL A 293 -15.11 -4.86 -17.23
N VAL A 294 -14.29 -4.13 -16.50
CA VAL A 294 -12.83 -4.13 -16.69
C VAL A 294 -12.18 -5.15 -15.76
N ALA A 295 -11.48 -6.11 -16.37
CA ALA A 295 -10.68 -7.11 -15.68
C ALA A 295 -9.21 -6.71 -15.77
N THR A 296 -8.64 -6.23 -14.66
CA THR A 296 -7.24 -5.77 -14.57
C THR A 296 -6.70 -6.05 -13.17
N TRP A 297 -5.38 -6.00 -13.00
CA TRP A 297 -4.77 -6.15 -11.68
C TRP A 297 -5.28 -5.07 -10.71
N TRP A 298 -5.42 -5.40 -9.41
CA TRP A 298 -6.13 -4.54 -8.43
C TRP A 298 -5.51 -3.16 -8.28
N ASP A 299 -4.19 -3.03 -8.49
CA ASP A 299 -3.49 -1.73 -8.52
C ASP A 299 -4.17 -0.74 -9.49
N TYR A 300 -4.64 -1.21 -10.65
CA TYR A 300 -5.30 -0.38 -11.65
C TYR A 300 -6.80 -0.17 -11.40
N GLY A 301 -7.43 -0.86 -10.45
CA GLY A 301 -8.88 -0.86 -10.28
C GLY A 301 -9.46 0.55 -10.13
N TYR A 302 -8.98 1.32 -9.15
CA TYR A 302 -9.43 2.71 -8.94
C TYR A 302 -9.08 3.64 -10.10
N ALA A 303 -7.90 3.48 -10.72
CA ALA A 303 -7.51 4.30 -11.87
C ALA A 303 -8.41 4.02 -13.08
N SER A 304 -8.74 2.75 -13.33
CA SER A 304 -9.69 2.36 -14.38
C SER A 304 -11.05 2.98 -14.12
N LEU A 305 -11.65 2.72 -12.95
CA LEU A 305 -12.96 3.25 -12.58
C LEU A 305 -13.01 4.79 -12.70
N PHE A 306 -11.96 5.49 -12.26
CA PHE A 306 -11.86 6.94 -12.37
C PHE A 306 -11.82 7.43 -13.83
N LEU A 307 -11.08 6.74 -14.71
CA LEU A 307 -10.83 7.19 -16.08
C LEU A 307 -11.91 6.78 -17.07
N ASN A 308 -12.54 5.62 -16.90
CA ASN A 308 -13.51 5.08 -17.86
C ASN A 308 -14.89 4.78 -17.27
N LYS A 309 -15.07 4.91 -15.95
CA LYS A 309 -16.36 4.73 -15.24
C LYS A 309 -16.95 3.32 -15.36
N LEU A 310 -16.19 2.34 -15.85
CA LEU A 310 -16.63 0.96 -15.91
C LEU A 310 -16.34 0.24 -14.58
N PRO A 311 -17.23 -0.67 -14.14
CA PRO A 311 -16.99 -1.52 -12.97
C PRO A 311 -15.74 -2.38 -13.16
N THR A 312 -15.01 -2.63 -12.07
CA THR A 312 -13.81 -3.48 -12.04
C THR A 312 -14.06 -4.72 -11.19
N LEU A 313 -13.43 -5.86 -11.55
CA LEU A 313 -13.57 -7.11 -10.79
C LEU A 313 -13.03 -7.02 -9.36
N HIS A 314 -11.99 -6.20 -9.16
CA HIS A 314 -11.37 -5.94 -7.86
C HIS A 314 -10.50 -4.68 -7.95
N ASP A 315 -10.20 -4.08 -6.80
CA ASP A 315 -9.48 -2.81 -6.65
C ASP A 315 -8.68 -2.77 -5.32
N GLY A 316 -8.04 -1.64 -5.04
CA GLY A 316 -7.22 -1.43 -3.84
C GLY A 316 -7.97 -1.41 -2.49
N GLY A 317 -9.30 -1.57 -2.48
CA GLY A 317 -10.09 -1.76 -1.27
C GLY A 317 -10.67 -3.17 -1.12
N SER A 318 -10.67 -3.96 -2.19
CA SER A 318 -11.22 -5.32 -2.26
C SER A 318 -10.16 -6.40 -2.54
N GLN A 319 -8.88 -6.02 -2.57
CA GLN A 319 -7.75 -6.87 -2.94
C GLN A 319 -7.49 -8.06 -2.02
N THR A 320 -8.03 -8.06 -0.80
CA THR A 320 -7.94 -9.21 0.13
C THR A 320 -9.00 -10.28 -0.15
N GLY A 321 -9.93 -9.99 -1.05
CA GLY A 321 -11.07 -10.84 -1.35
C GLY A 321 -10.79 -11.96 -2.35
N PRO A 322 -11.76 -12.88 -2.52
CA PRO A 322 -11.65 -14.03 -3.41
C PRO A 322 -11.44 -13.64 -4.89
N ALA A 323 -12.00 -12.50 -5.32
CA ALA A 323 -11.88 -12.03 -6.70
C ALA A 323 -10.41 -11.86 -7.13
N THR A 324 -9.54 -11.36 -6.26
CA THR A 324 -8.12 -11.20 -6.55
C THR A 324 -7.40 -12.54 -6.70
N HIS A 325 -7.72 -13.53 -5.86
CA HIS A 325 -7.16 -14.88 -5.99
C HIS A 325 -7.53 -15.53 -7.33
N PHE A 326 -8.81 -15.48 -7.71
CA PHE A 326 -9.29 -16.07 -8.95
C PHE A 326 -8.81 -15.32 -10.20
N PHE A 327 -8.71 -13.99 -10.15
CA PHE A 327 -8.11 -13.23 -11.25
C PHE A 327 -6.63 -13.58 -11.42
N ALA A 328 -5.89 -13.70 -10.30
CA ALA A 328 -4.51 -14.16 -10.32
C ALA A 328 -4.37 -15.56 -10.92
N GLN A 329 -5.23 -16.51 -10.54
CA GLN A 329 -5.29 -17.83 -11.18
C GLN A 329 -5.57 -17.73 -12.67
N ALA A 330 -6.57 -16.94 -13.07
CA ALA A 330 -6.98 -16.79 -14.47
C ALA A 330 -5.81 -16.31 -15.35
N LEU A 331 -4.96 -15.41 -14.85
CA LEU A 331 -3.75 -14.95 -15.54
C LEU A 331 -2.70 -16.06 -15.72
N LEU A 332 -2.60 -17.01 -14.79
CA LEU A 332 -1.59 -18.07 -14.76
C LEU A 332 -2.03 -19.37 -15.47
N MET A 333 -3.32 -19.50 -15.80
CA MET A 333 -3.84 -20.68 -16.49
C MET A 333 -3.19 -20.85 -17.86
N SER A 334 -2.86 -22.08 -18.23
CA SER A 334 -2.30 -22.39 -19.55
C SER A 334 -3.34 -22.47 -20.67
N ASN A 335 -4.61 -22.58 -20.30
CA ASN A 335 -5.76 -22.68 -21.20
C ASN A 335 -6.60 -21.40 -21.12
N GLN A 336 -6.58 -20.61 -22.19
CA GLN A 336 -7.31 -19.33 -22.25
C GLN A 336 -8.83 -19.49 -22.16
N LEU A 337 -9.41 -20.63 -22.55
CA LEU A 337 -10.85 -20.87 -22.37
C LEU A 337 -11.20 -20.90 -20.87
N LYS A 338 -10.37 -21.55 -20.04
CA LYS A 338 -10.56 -21.55 -18.58
C LYS A 338 -10.35 -20.16 -17.98
N THR A 339 -9.40 -19.38 -18.52
CA THR A 339 -9.24 -17.96 -18.15
C THR A 339 -10.55 -17.20 -18.41
N VAL A 340 -11.12 -17.33 -19.61
CA VAL A 340 -12.40 -16.69 -19.97
C VAL A 340 -13.53 -17.11 -19.04
N GLN A 341 -13.71 -18.42 -18.81
CA GLN A 341 -14.74 -18.95 -17.92
C GLN A 341 -14.59 -18.43 -16.49
N THR A 342 -13.36 -18.36 -15.98
CA THR A 342 -13.06 -17.81 -14.65
C THR A 342 -13.42 -16.32 -14.57
N LEU A 343 -13.07 -15.53 -15.59
CA LEU A 343 -13.42 -14.10 -15.62
C LEU A 343 -14.93 -13.88 -15.72
N GLN A 344 -15.64 -14.66 -16.55
CA GLN A 344 -17.10 -14.62 -16.65
C GLN A 344 -17.78 -15.04 -15.35
N PHE A 345 -17.24 -16.05 -14.67
CA PHE A 345 -17.70 -16.46 -13.33
C PHE A 345 -17.53 -15.31 -12.33
N LEU A 346 -16.36 -14.66 -12.30
CA LEU A 346 -16.10 -13.52 -11.41
C LEU A 346 -17.05 -12.34 -11.68
N THR A 347 -17.32 -12.05 -12.95
CA THR A 347 -18.27 -11.01 -13.35
C THR A 347 -19.69 -11.29 -12.85
N ARG A 348 -20.12 -12.56 -12.85
CA ARG A 348 -21.48 -12.93 -12.39
C ARG A 348 -21.61 -13.01 -10.88
N GLN A 349 -20.66 -13.66 -10.22
CA GLN A 349 -20.77 -14.03 -8.81
C GLN A 349 -20.16 -12.99 -7.87
N GLY A 350 -19.14 -12.25 -8.33
CA GLY A 350 -18.37 -11.35 -7.49
C GLY A 350 -17.76 -12.06 -6.27
N ALA A 351 -17.41 -11.30 -5.24
CA ALA A 351 -16.89 -11.87 -4.00
C ALA A 351 -17.98 -12.58 -3.18
N ASP A 352 -19.17 -12.00 -3.12
CA ASP A 352 -20.28 -12.50 -2.29
C ASP A 352 -20.81 -13.85 -2.77
N GLY A 353 -20.89 -14.06 -4.09
CA GLY A 353 -21.31 -15.34 -4.67
C GLY A 353 -20.31 -16.46 -4.40
N ILE A 354 -19.02 -16.17 -4.34
CA ILE A 354 -17.97 -17.17 -4.03
C ILE A 354 -18.09 -17.67 -2.59
N GLN A 355 -18.45 -16.79 -1.66
CA GLN A 355 -18.57 -17.15 -0.24
C GLN A 355 -19.76 -18.07 0.05
N GLN A 356 -20.68 -18.25 -0.91
CA GLN A 356 -21.84 -19.13 -0.76
C GLN A 356 -21.51 -20.62 -0.99
N TYR A 357 -20.31 -20.93 -1.49
CA TYR A 357 -19.89 -22.30 -1.75
C TYR A 357 -19.25 -22.94 -0.51
N ASN A 358 -19.66 -24.17 -0.21
CA ASN A 358 -19.17 -24.93 0.95
C ASN A 358 -18.11 -26.00 0.59
N SER A 359 -17.66 -26.07 -0.67
CA SER A 359 -16.58 -27.00 -1.07
C SER A 359 -15.86 -26.53 -2.34
N LYS A 360 -14.55 -26.76 -2.42
CA LYS A 360 -13.75 -26.42 -3.61
C LYS A 360 -14.26 -27.14 -4.84
N ALA A 361 -14.69 -28.40 -4.69
CA ALA A 361 -15.24 -29.18 -5.79
C ALA A 361 -16.47 -28.50 -6.43
N ALA A 362 -17.42 -28.02 -5.62
CA ALA A 362 -18.60 -27.30 -6.13
C ALA A 362 -18.22 -25.97 -6.78
N LEU A 363 -17.35 -25.19 -6.11
CA LEU A 363 -16.90 -23.90 -6.63
C LEU A 363 -16.18 -24.04 -7.97
N PHE A 364 -15.20 -24.95 -8.05
CA PHE A 364 -14.46 -25.18 -9.29
C PHE A 364 -15.29 -25.91 -10.34
N HIS A 365 -16.34 -26.65 -9.97
CA HIS A 365 -17.30 -27.14 -10.95
C HIS A 365 -17.93 -25.97 -11.70
N ASP A 366 -18.51 -25.00 -10.98
CA ASP A 366 -19.23 -23.87 -11.56
C ASP A 366 -18.31 -22.87 -12.28
N VAL A 367 -17.08 -22.67 -11.78
CA VAL A 367 -16.05 -21.87 -12.46
C VAL A 367 -15.69 -22.44 -13.84
N ASN A 368 -15.69 -23.77 -13.97
CA ASN A 368 -15.30 -24.44 -15.23
C ASN A 368 -16.48 -24.69 -16.18
N GLN A 369 -17.72 -24.39 -15.76
CA GLN A 369 -18.87 -24.45 -16.66
C GLN A 369 -18.94 -23.21 -17.56
N PRO A 370 -19.48 -23.34 -18.79
CA PRO A 370 -19.92 -22.17 -19.55
C PRO A 370 -20.85 -21.30 -18.69
N ALA A 371 -20.82 -19.99 -18.88
CA ALA A 371 -21.69 -19.13 -18.11
C ALA A 371 -23.16 -19.35 -18.53
N ASP A 372 -23.98 -19.83 -17.60
CA ASP A 372 -25.43 -19.76 -17.75
C ASP A 372 -25.90 -18.35 -17.39
N GLY A 373 -26.69 -17.73 -18.29
CA GLY A 373 -27.27 -16.41 -18.12
C GLY A 373 -26.45 -15.26 -18.73
N ASN A 374 -27.00 -14.05 -18.63
CA ASN A 374 -26.43 -12.87 -19.27
C ASN A 374 -25.12 -12.41 -18.58
N VAL A 375 -24.01 -12.43 -19.32
CA VAL A 375 -22.71 -11.91 -18.89
C VAL A 375 -22.35 -10.72 -19.77
N PRO A 376 -22.11 -9.52 -19.20
CA PRO A 376 -21.69 -8.38 -20.00
C PRO A 376 -20.30 -8.61 -20.61
N ASP A 377 -19.96 -7.79 -21.61
CA ASP A 377 -18.62 -7.78 -22.18
C ASP A 377 -17.56 -7.51 -21.11
N ILE A 378 -16.43 -8.24 -21.18
CA ILE A 378 -15.30 -8.06 -20.27
C ILE A 378 -14.12 -7.51 -21.05
N TYR A 379 -13.56 -6.39 -20.58
CA TYR A 379 -12.34 -5.81 -21.09
C TYR A 379 -11.15 -6.22 -20.22
N LEU A 380 -10.41 -7.24 -20.67
CA LEU A 380 -9.19 -7.71 -20.02
C LEU A 380 -8.02 -6.79 -20.38
N VAL A 381 -7.54 -6.03 -19.39
CA VAL A 381 -6.43 -5.09 -19.52
C VAL A 381 -5.17 -5.72 -18.94
N LEU A 382 -4.16 -5.88 -19.79
CA LEU A 382 -2.84 -6.42 -19.43
C LEU A 382 -1.79 -5.34 -19.65
N THR A 383 -0.85 -5.18 -18.71
CA THR A 383 0.17 -4.12 -18.79
C THR A 383 1.56 -4.64 -18.51
N GLY A 384 2.58 -3.97 -19.04
CA GLY A 384 3.98 -4.37 -18.81
C GLY A 384 4.46 -4.20 -17.38
N GLN A 385 3.75 -3.42 -16.54
CA GLN A 385 4.08 -3.37 -15.11
C GLN A 385 3.73 -4.67 -14.38
N MET A 386 2.77 -5.46 -14.91
CA MET A 386 2.41 -6.75 -14.33
C MET A 386 3.57 -7.75 -14.35
N ASP A 387 4.56 -7.58 -15.25
CA ASP A 387 5.82 -8.36 -15.21
C ASP A 387 6.54 -8.22 -13.87
N GLY A 388 6.56 -6.99 -13.31
CA GLY A 388 7.15 -6.71 -12.01
C GLY A 388 6.30 -7.19 -10.84
N TRP A 389 5.03 -7.51 -11.07
CA TRP A 389 4.10 -8.01 -10.07
C TRP A 389 3.84 -9.51 -10.19
N ILE A 390 4.40 -10.17 -11.19
CA ILE A 390 4.08 -11.57 -11.50
C ILE A 390 4.44 -12.53 -10.36
N SER A 391 5.47 -12.20 -9.56
CA SER A 391 5.84 -12.93 -8.34
C SER A 391 4.69 -12.92 -7.33
N THR A 392 4.10 -11.74 -7.09
CA THR A 392 2.92 -11.57 -6.23
C THR A 392 1.68 -12.23 -6.83
N ILE A 393 1.40 -11.98 -8.12
CA ILE A 393 0.25 -12.57 -8.82
C ILE A 393 0.31 -14.09 -8.70
N SER A 394 1.47 -14.69 -8.96
CA SER A 394 1.65 -16.14 -8.87
C SER A 394 1.57 -16.68 -7.46
N GLN A 395 2.11 -15.98 -6.46
CA GLN A 395 1.95 -16.39 -5.07
C GLN A 395 0.47 -16.43 -4.66
N LEU A 396 -0.33 -15.45 -5.10
CA LEU A 396 -1.76 -15.39 -4.81
C LEU A 396 -2.56 -16.43 -5.60
N GLY A 397 -2.21 -16.66 -6.88
CA GLY A 397 -2.87 -17.68 -7.71
C GLY A 397 -2.53 -19.11 -7.27
N ASN A 398 -1.29 -19.36 -6.87
CA ASN A 398 -0.78 -20.64 -6.36
C ASN A 398 -1.05 -20.79 -4.86
N TRP A 399 -2.32 -20.68 -4.48
CA TRP A 399 -2.77 -20.83 -3.11
C TRP A 399 -3.89 -21.87 -3.03
N ASP A 400 -3.78 -22.78 -2.06
CA ASP A 400 -4.83 -23.75 -1.78
C ASP A 400 -5.79 -23.19 -0.74
N ILE A 401 -7.00 -22.85 -1.20
CA ILE A 401 -8.04 -22.21 -0.39
C ILE A 401 -8.70 -23.13 0.65
N GLU A 402 -8.53 -24.46 0.57
CA GLU A 402 -9.08 -25.37 1.60
C GLU A 402 -8.10 -25.55 2.75
N THR A 403 -6.80 -25.61 2.43
CA THR A 403 -5.75 -25.83 3.42
C THR A 403 -5.11 -24.55 3.94
N GLY A 404 -5.34 -23.42 3.26
CA GLY A 404 -4.73 -22.12 3.58
C GLY A 404 -3.21 -22.13 3.41
N LYS A 405 -2.69 -22.83 2.38
CA LYS A 405 -1.25 -23.00 2.16
C LYS A 405 -0.85 -22.69 0.72
N PRO A 406 0.38 -22.17 0.49
CA PRO A 406 0.92 -22.02 -0.85
C PRO A 406 1.06 -23.37 -1.56
N ILE A 407 0.66 -23.40 -2.84
CA ILE A 407 0.89 -24.52 -3.74
C ILE A 407 2.35 -24.41 -4.23
N ARG A 408 3.18 -25.37 -3.84
CA ARG A 408 4.59 -25.39 -4.25
C ARG A 408 4.71 -25.92 -5.68
N LEU A 409 5.48 -25.21 -6.50
CA LEU A 409 5.74 -25.61 -7.87
C LEU A 409 6.90 -26.61 -7.92
N PRO A 410 6.77 -27.71 -8.67
CA PRO A 410 7.89 -28.58 -9.02
C PRO A 410 9.01 -27.78 -9.68
N ASP A 411 10.27 -28.22 -9.53
CA ASP A 411 11.43 -27.66 -10.23
C ASP A 411 11.65 -26.15 -10.06
N ASN A 412 11.06 -25.58 -9.01
CA ASN A 412 11.13 -24.16 -8.67
C ASN A 412 11.62 -23.96 -7.22
N ASN A 413 12.52 -24.82 -6.75
CA ASN A 413 13.08 -24.79 -5.38
C ASN A 413 12.02 -24.79 -4.25
N GLY A 414 10.83 -25.34 -4.54
CA GLY A 414 9.70 -25.33 -3.59
C GLY A 414 9.02 -23.97 -3.41
N ALA A 415 9.32 -22.97 -4.24
CA ALA A 415 8.63 -21.70 -4.27
C ALA A 415 7.24 -21.83 -4.92
N SER A 416 6.30 -21.01 -4.45
CA SER A 416 4.94 -20.89 -5.02
C SER A 416 4.82 -19.71 -6.01
N HIS A 417 5.85 -18.89 -6.15
CA HIS A 417 5.88 -17.76 -7.08
C HIS A 417 6.76 -18.07 -8.30
N VAL A 418 6.50 -17.37 -9.41
CA VAL A 418 7.26 -17.44 -10.67
C VAL A 418 7.64 -16.03 -11.09
N GLU A 419 8.73 -15.90 -11.84
CA GLU A 419 9.29 -14.61 -12.24
C GLU A 419 9.88 -14.67 -13.66
N TYR A 420 9.98 -13.51 -14.30
CA TYR A 420 10.75 -13.34 -15.53
C TYR A 420 12.21 -13.07 -15.17
N PHE A 421 13.11 -14.00 -15.48
CA PHE A 421 14.54 -13.80 -15.30
C PHE A 421 15.16 -13.26 -16.59
N GLY A 422 15.47 -11.96 -16.60
CA GLY A 422 16.17 -11.32 -17.70
C GLY A 422 17.57 -11.92 -17.92
N LEU A 423 17.88 -12.27 -19.17
CA LEU A 423 19.14 -12.87 -19.56
C LEU A 423 20.00 -11.90 -20.38
N GLY A 424 21.25 -11.70 -19.96
CA GLY A 424 22.27 -11.01 -20.74
C GLY A 424 22.88 -11.93 -21.79
N CYS A 425 22.32 -11.95 -22.99
CA CYS A 425 22.68 -12.92 -24.04
C CYS A 425 23.47 -12.32 -25.21
N ASN A 426 24.27 -13.18 -25.84
CA ASN A 426 24.86 -13.00 -27.14
C ASN A 426 23.99 -13.71 -28.20
N TYR A 427 23.65 -12.99 -29.26
CA TYR A 427 22.71 -13.42 -30.30
C TYR A 427 23.37 -13.83 -31.62
N ARG A 428 24.67 -14.13 -31.65
CA ARG A 428 25.40 -14.50 -32.88
C ARG A 428 24.79 -15.70 -33.64
N SER A 429 24.23 -16.67 -32.92
CA SER A 429 23.65 -17.90 -33.48
C SER A 429 22.12 -17.90 -33.49
N PHE A 430 21.50 -16.75 -33.21
CA PHE A 430 20.05 -16.60 -33.23
C PHE A 430 19.51 -16.77 -34.67
N PRO A 431 18.41 -17.51 -34.91
CA PRO A 431 17.44 -18.03 -33.93
C PRO A 431 17.68 -19.45 -33.43
N SER A 432 18.66 -20.20 -33.95
CA SER A 432 18.88 -21.61 -33.57
C SER A 432 19.42 -21.77 -32.15
N ALA A 433 20.25 -20.83 -31.70
CA ALA A 433 20.85 -20.88 -30.36
C ALA A 433 21.18 -19.49 -29.82
N ILE A 434 21.24 -19.36 -28.50
CA ILE A 434 21.77 -18.17 -27.82
C ILE A 434 22.68 -18.59 -26.67
N THR A 435 23.64 -17.73 -26.33
CA THR A 435 24.54 -17.95 -25.20
C THR A 435 24.40 -16.79 -24.22
N CYS A 436 24.05 -17.07 -22.96
CA CYS A 436 23.80 -16.09 -21.92
C CYS A 436 24.74 -16.34 -20.75
N GLY A 437 25.80 -15.53 -20.62
CA GLY A 437 26.91 -15.82 -19.70
C GLY A 437 27.53 -17.18 -20.02
N ASN A 438 27.47 -18.10 -19.04
CA ASN A 438 27.97 -19.49 -19.17
C ASN A 438 26.89 -20.50 -19.56
N VAL A 439 25.67 -20.04 -19.87
CA VAL A 439 24.55 -20.90 -20.24
C VAL A 439 24.38 -20.89 -21.75
N ASN A 440 24.39 -22.08 -22.36
CA ASN A 440 24.10 -22.26 -23.78
C ASN A 440 22.68 -22.83 -23.96
N PHE A 441 21.88 -22.16 -24.78
CA PHE A 441 20.55 -22.62 -25.16
C PHE A 441 20.57 -23.06 -26.63
N ASP A 442 20.19 -24.30 -26.87
CA ASP A 442 19.99 -24.87 -28.20
C ASP A 442 18.49 -25.02 -28.45
N PHE A 443 17.93 -24.15 -29.28
CA PHE A 443 16.50 -24.14 -29.61
C PHE A 443 16.16 -25.07 -30.78
N ASP A 444 17.13 -25.69 -31.45
CA ASP A 444 16.82 -26.76 -32.40
C ASP A 444 16.50 -28.05 -31.64
N ARG A 445 17.10 -28.25 -30.45
CA ARG A 445 16.95 -29.47 -29.63
C ARG A 445 16.25 -29.27 -28.28
N GLY A 446 15.95 -28.05 -27.86
CA GLY A 446 15.33 -27.78 -26.56
C GLY A 446 16.27 -27.98 -25.37
N LEU A 447 17.57 -27.70 -25.55
CA LEU A 447 18.58 -27.97 -24.54
C LEU A 447 19.06 -26.69 -23.84
N MET A 448 19.34 -26.82 -22.54
CA MET A 448 20.05 -25.85 -21.72
C MET A 448 21.29 -26.54 -21.15
N ASN A 449 22.48 -26.12 -21.57
CA ASN A 449 23.75 -26.80 -21.23
C ASN A 449 23.70 -28.31 -21.49
N ASP A 450 23.22 -28.69 -22.68
CA ASP A 450 23.06 -30.08 -23.14
C ASP A 450 22.03 -30.94 -22.37
N ALA A 451 21.32 -30.37 -21.39
CA ALA A 451 20.22 -31.02 -20.69
C ALA A 451 18.86 -30.62 -21.29
N PRO A 452 17.88 -31.53 -21.41
CA PRO A 452 16.53 -31.24 -21.91
C PRO A 452 15.70 -30.51 -20.85
N ALA A 453 16.04 -29.24 -20.59
CA ALA A 453 15.41 -28.42 -19.55
C ALA A 453 14.53 -27.28 -20.10
N VAL A 454 14.37 -27.20 -21.43
CA VAL A 454 13.56 -26.17 -22.09
C VAL A 454 12.26 -26.79 -22.62
N THR A 455 11.10 -26.41 -22.06
CA THR A 455 9.78 -26.86 -22.52
C THR A 455 9.33 -26.22 -23.82
N GLY A 456 9.77 -24.98 -24.03
CA GLY A 456 9.48 -24.25 -25.24
C GLY A 456 10.34 -23.01 -25.37
N TRP A 457 10.49 -22.58 -26.62
CA TRP A 457 11.09 -21.30 -26.95
C TRP A 457 10.18 -20.49 -27.85
N THR A 458 10.03 -19.20 -27.54
CA THR A 458 9.29 -18.26 -28.38
C THR A 458 10.13 -17.05 -28.74
N HIS A 459 10.13 -16.68 -30.03
CA HIS A 459 10.56 -15.35 -30.48
C HIS A 459 9.33 -14.52 -30.81
N ALA A 460 9.21 -13.35 -30.17
CA ALA A 460 8.17 -12.38 -30.48
C ALA A 460 8.78 -11.04 -30.92
N ASN A 461 8.17 -10.40 -31.92
CA ASN A 461 8.55 -9.07 -32.39
C ASN A 461 7.40 -8.11 -32.13
N SER A 462 7.67 -7.04 -31.36
CA SER A 462 6.68 -6.04 -30.95
C SER A 462 5.38 -6.66 -30.42
N GLY A 463 5.50 -7.69 -29.57
CA GLY A 463 4.36 -8.35 -28.95
C GLY A 463 3.64 -9.36 -29.85
N VAL A 464 4.20 -9.73 -31.00
CA VAL A 464 3.62 -10.72 -31.93
C VAL A 464 4.58 -11.89 -32.09
N ALA A 465 4.15 -13.08 -31.71
CA ALA A 465 4.91 -14.31 -31.88
C ALA A 465 5.28 -14.54 -33.36
N GLN A 466 6.57 -14.75 -33.63
CA GLN A 466 7.12 -15.04 -34.95
C GLN A 466 7.52 -16.51 -35.08
N ASN A 467 8.13 -17.06 -34.02
CA ASN A 467 8.51 -18.45 -33.94
C ASN A 467 8.10 -19.00 -32.58
N VAL A 468 7.42 -20.14 -32.59
CA VAL A 468 7.06 -20.89 -31.37
C VAL A 468 7.55 -22.31 -31.57
N ARG A 469 8.41 -22.78 -30.66
CA ARG A 469 8.92 -24.15 -30.66
C ARG A 469 8.56 -24.80 -29.33
N ARG A 470 8.04 -26.01 -29.40
CA ARG A 470 7.70 -26.85 -28.25
C ARG A 470 8.56 -28.11 -28.31
N TYR A 471 8.99 -28.57 -27.14
CA TYR A 471 9.86 -29.73 -27.01
C TYR A 471 9.18 -30.75 -26.09
N ASP A 472 9.77 -31.00 -24.92
CA ASP A 472 9.21 -31.84 -23.88
C ASP A 472 8.26 -31.03 -22.99
N ASP A 473 7.08 -31.58 -22.74
CA ASP A 473 6.14 -31.00 -21.81
C ASP A 473 6.71 -31.03 -20.38
N ASP A 474 7.45 -32.06 -19.98
CA ASP A 474 7.91 -32.19 -18.59
C ASP A 474 9.12 -31.31 -18.23
N ALA A 475 9.70 -30.60 -19.20
CA ALA A 475 10.80 -29.68 -18.94
C ALA A 475 10.35 -28.46 -18.10
N PRO A 476 11.18 -28.00 -17.14
CA PRO A 476 10.75 -27.03 -16.14
C PRO A 476 10.72 -25.57 -16.60
N PHE A 477 11.46 -25.22 -17.66
CA PHE A 477 11.67 -23.80 -18.03
C PHE A 477 11.26 -23.49 -19.46
N GLY A 478 10.66 -22.33 -19.66
CA GLY A 478 10.46 -21.72 -20.97
C GLY A 478 11.46 -20.59 -21.21
N VAL A 479 11.86 -20.41 -22.46
CA VAL A 479 12.70 -19.27 -22.87
C VAL A 479 11.92 -18.41 -23.85
N GLN A 480 11.90 -17.09 -23.64
CA GLN A 480 11.34 -16.18 -24.62
C GLN A 480 12.35 -15.11 -25.02
N THR A 481 12.40 -14.83 -26.32
CA THR A 481 13.20 -13.75 -26.89
C THR A 481 12.27 -12.69 -27.46
N LEU A 482 12.27 -11.52 -26.86
CA LEU A 482 11.47 -10.36 -27.25
C LEU A 482 12.32 -9.40 -28.07
N GLN A 483 11.84 -9.05 -29.26
CA GLN A 483 12.39 -8.02 -30.12
C GLN A 483 11.51 -6.77 -30.03
N ILE A 484 12.06 -5.68 -29.49
CA ILE A 484 11.37 -4.39 -29.38
C ILE A 484 12.32 -3.32 -29.92
N ASN A 485 11.87 -2.50 -30.88
CA ASN A 485 12.70 -1.46 -31.50
C ASN A 485 14.06 -1.99 -32.00
N ASN A 486 14.05 -3.16 -32.65
CA ASN A 486 15.23 -3.90 -33.13
C ASN A 486 16.25 -4.31 -32.04
N ARG A 487 15.85 -4.31 -30.76
CA ARG A 487 16.67 -4.84 -29.67
C ARG A 487 16.10 -6.17 -29.20
N LEU A 488 16.96 -7.19 -29.16
CA LEU A 488 16.64 -8.50 -28.64
C LEU A 488 16.93 -8.55 -27.13
N THR A 489 15.95 -9.03 -26.38
CA THR A 489 16.06 -9.33 -24.95
C THR A 489 15.52 -10.74 -24.73
N SER A 490 16.19 -11.54 -23.91
CA SER A 490 15.73 -12.90 -23.62
C SER A 490 15.42 -13.04 -22.14
N GLN A 491 14.42 -13.85 -21.84
CA GLN A 491 13.99 -14.14 -20.48
C GLN A 491 13.85 -15.65 -20.30
N LEU A 492 14.29 -16.15 -19.15
CA LEU A 492 13.99 -17.49 -18.67
C LEU A 492 12.85 -17.39 -17.66
N MET A 493 11.95 -18.37 -17.66
CA MET A 493 10.89 -18.46 -16.67
C MET A 493 10.47 -19.91 -16.44
N HIS A 494 9.82 -20.15 -15.30
CA HIS A 494 9.17 -21.43 -15.02
C HIS A 494 8.05 -21.73 -16.04
N ARG A 495 7.84 -23.01 -16.38
CA ARG A 495 6.84 -23.46 -17.38
C ARG A 495 5.46 -22.87 -17.15
N GLN A 496 5.00 -22.81 -15.89
CA GLN A 496 3.69 -22.22 -15.55
C GLN A 496 3.56 -20.79 -16.09
N LEU A 497 4.59 -19.95 -15.95
CA LEU A 497 4.56 -18.58 -16.45
C LEU A 497 4.65 -18.54 -17.97
N TYR A 498 5.53 -19.36 -18.55
CA TYR A 498 5.69 -19.43 -20.01
C TYR A 498 4.38 -19.79 -20.72
N ASP A 499 3.63 -20.74 -20.15
CA ASP A 499 2.36 -21.22 -20.70
C ASP A 499 1.15 -20.36 -20.33
N SER A 500 1.32 -19.42 -19.40
CA SER A 500 0.22 -18.62 -18.84
C SER A 500 -0.53 -17.79 -19.88
N SER A 501 -1.83 -17.59 -19.66
CA SER A 501 -2.67 -16.68 -20.44
C SER A 501 -2.12 -15.26 -20.45
N TYR A 502 -1.56 -14.78 -19.33
CA TYR A 502 -0.88 -13.49 -19.28
C TYR A 502 0.25 -13.41 -20.31
N ASN A 503 1.21 -14.35 -20.27
CA ASN A 503 2.36 -14.34 -21.17
C ASN A 503 1.93 -14.45 -22.64
N LYS A 504 1.04 -15.40 -22.94
CA LYS A 504 0.52 -15.64 -24.30
C LYS A 504 -0.20 -14.43 -24.88
N LEU A 505 -1.09 -13.80 -24.12
CA LEU A 505 -1.82 -12.62 -24.58
C LEU A 505 -0.90 -11.41 -24.64
N PHE A 506 -0.25 -11.05 -23.52
CA PHE A 506 0.49 -9.80 -23.42
C PHE A 506 1.78 -9.78 -24.25
N HIS A 507 2.69 -10.75 -24.09
CA HIS A 507 3.99 -10.74 -24.77
C HIS A 507 3.97 -11.37 -26.15
N LEU A 508 3.06 -12.33 -26.39
CA LEU A 508 3.08 -13.12 -27.62
C LEU A 508 1.94 -12.75 -28.59
N GLY A 509 0.89 -12.07 -28.12
CA GLY A 509 -0.29 -11.74 -28.93
C GLY A 509 -1.05 -12.98 -29.40
N LEU A 510 -0.85 -14.13 -28.75
CA LEU A 510 -1.48 -15.40 -29.09
C LEU A 510 -2.86 -15.45 -28.45
N ILE A 511 -3.90 -15.40 -29.28
CA ILE A 511 -5.30 -15.56 -28.88
C ILE A 511 -5.72 -16.99 -29.23
N GLU A 512 -6.01 -17.80 -28.21
CA GLU A 512 -6.34 -19.22 -28.34
C GLU A 512 -7.81 -19.51 -27.99
N ALA A 513 -8.47 -18.63 -27.22
CA ALA A 513 -9.86 -18.79 -26.82
C ALA A 513 -10.84 -18.11 -27.80
N PRO A 514 -11.99 -18.74 -28.09
CA PRO A 514 -13.06 -18.10 -28.87
C PRO A 514 -13.64 -16.91 -28.09
N GLY A 515 -14.13 -15.90 -28.83
CA GLY A 515 -14.75 -14.71 -28.24
C GLY A 515 -13.78 -13.70 -27.64
N VAL A 516 -12.47 -13.95 -27.70
CA VAL A 516 -11.43 -12.99 -27.29
C VAL A 516 -10.93 -12.24 -28.51
N THR A 517 -10.93 -10.91 -28.45
CA THR A 517 -10.46 -10.05 -29.54
C THR A 517 -9.61 -8.90 -29.00
N LEU A 518 -8.50 -8.59 -29.66
CA LEU A 518 -7.66 -7.45 -29.31
C LEU A 518 -8.34 -6.16 -29.79
N VAL A 519 -8.65 -5.24 -28.87
CA VAL A 519 -9.35 -3.98 -29.17
C VAL A 519 -8.46 -2.74 -29.01
N TYR A 520 -7.36 -2.87 -28.28
CA TYR A 520 -6.33 -1.83 -28.17
C TYR A 520 -4.95 -2.45 -27.96
N ASP A 521 -3.96 -2.01 -28.74
CA ASP A 521 -2.57 -2.46 -28.63
C ASP A 521 -1.64 -1.25 -28.58
N ASP A 522 -0.85 -1.17 -27.51
CA ASP A 522 0.24 -0.23 -27.31
C ASP A 522 1.41 -0.95 -26.59
N TYR A 523 1.73 -2.16 -27.06
CA TYR A 523 2.84 -2.95 -26.54
C TYR A 523 4.18 -2.19 -26.67
N PRO A 524 5.05 -2.18 -25.63
CA PRO A 524 5.06 -3.04 -24.44
C PRO A 524 4.37 -2.44 -23.21
N HIS A 525 3.49 -1.44 -23.37
CA HIS A 525 2.89 -0.76 -22.23
C HIS A 525 1.57 -1.38 -21.79
N ILE A 526 0.63 -1.54 -22.73
CA ILE A 526 -0.73 -2.00 -22.43
C ILE A 526 -1.33 -2.72 -23.63
N ARG A 527 -2.14 -3.74 -23.34
CA ARG A 527 -3.03 -4.41 -24.29
C ARG A 527 -4.40 -4.59 -23.67
N ILE A 528 -5.44 -4.40 -24.48
CA ILE A 528 -6.82 -4.55 -24.04
C ILE A 528 -7.50 -5.55 -24.96
N TYR A 529 -8.03 -6.60 -24.36
CA TYR A 529 -8.81 -7.62 -25.04
C TYR A 529 -10.28 -7.50 -24.64
N LYS A 530 -11.17 -7.54 -25.63
CA LYS A 530 -12.60 -7.75 -25.40
C LYS A 530 -12.86 -9.26 -25.37
N ILE A 531 -13.43 -9.72 -24.27
CA ILE A 531 -14.04 -11.04 -24.12
C ILE A 531 -15.54 -10.82 -24.30
N ALA A 532 -16.10 -11.41 -25.35
CA ALA A 532 -17.52 -11.26 -25.66
C ALA A 532 -18.39 -11.79 -24.50
N GLY A 533 -19.40 -10.99 -24.16
CA GLY A 533 -20.47 -11.40 -23.27
C GLY A 533 -21.25 -12.59 -23.82
N GLN A 534 -22.13 -13.13 -22.98
CA GLN A 534 -23.12 -14.13 -23.37
C GLN A 534 -24.50 -13.54 -23.08
N GLU A 535 -25.40 -13.53 -24.07
CA GLU A 535 -26.78 -13.02 -23.91
C GLU A 535 -27.75 -14.11 -23.46
#